data_AF-J8ENV1-F1
#
_entry.id   AF-J8ENV1-F1
#
_cell.length_a   1.000
_cell.length_b   1.000
_cell.length_c   1.000
_cell.angle_alpha   90.00
_cell.angle_beta   90.00
_cell.angle_gamma   90.00
#
_symmetry.space_group_name_H-M   'P 1'
#
loop_
_entity.id
_entity.type
_entity.pdbx_description
1 polymer ?
#
loop_
_entity_poly.entity_id
_entity_poly.type
_entity_poly.pdbx_seq_one_letter_code
_entity_poly.pdbx_strand_id
1 'polypeptide(L)'
;MNKSYNEVVGSMIRKLRDSQGVSLRDLAAELSVTYPGLSRMENGEQKIDMDFLMKVARYFEVSVNSLLNEEEEVFNQPSYPPIISMPRVGGLEIKTKLEYVLENYLTARGQDFKGHSMGNHVRNEITKTLEEEVPLDKKRYLVTGSVGKGQWAEIAWTSIFIRNITTTATKGYYIVYLFKADMTGFYISLNQGYTHFQEKYSTKEARKKIKRTAELVRDQINTLPDHLRETEINLASKNDLGKGYEHGHIYGRYYSFESLPSSEEIISDLQHLLLAYQEVEKLMNGRSTKQFNDYLLLEDDNEFLEGNEQETKYQEKVNDFVTINETAKDFEDDEGPRERPEPKVDKGGRKRWPRDAKIAAAALKLSGYKCSYDENHKTFISKVTGMPFMELHHLVPMSLQDNIIKDLDRVVNVKSLCCQCHRAIHHGEDEMKSMMIEKLYKDSRDELEEVGIEITLSDLKKAYGIKE
;
A
#
# COMPACT_ATOMS: atom_id res chain seq x y z
N MET A 1 -4.30 5.19 18.65
CA MET A 1 -3.31 4.28 18.06
C MET A 1 -4.10 3.23 17.30
N ASN A 2 -3.83 3.03 16.02
CA ASN A 2 -4.47 1.95 15.26
C ASN A 2 -3.87 0.62 15.71
N LYS A 3 -4.72 -0.30 16.18
CA LYS A 3 -4.29 -1.65 16.56
C LYS A 3 -3.86 -2.42 15.31
N SER A 4 -2.79 -3.19 15.44
CA SER A 4 -2.34 -4.14 14.43
C SER A 4 -3.38 -5.25 14.19
N TYR A 5 -3.26 -5.95 13.06
CA TYR A 5 -4.13 -7.08 12.72
C TYR A 5 -4.23 -8.10 13.87
N ASN A 6 -3.10 -8.52 14.45
CA ASN A 6 -3.08 -9.50 15.53
C ASN A 6 -3.75 -8.96 16.80
N GLU A 7 -3.58 -7.68 17.11
CA GLU A 7 -4.24 -7.05 18.27
C GLU A 7 -5.75 -6.94 18.09
N VAL A 8 -6.21 -6.57 16.88
CA VAL A 8 -7.65 -6.53 16.56
C VAL A 8 -8.26 -7.92 16.70
N VAL A 9 -7.69 -8.89 15.98
CA VAL A 9 -8.18 -10.26 15.94
C VAL A 9 -8.11 -10.90 17.31
N GLY A 10 -6.95 -10.82 17.97
CA GLY A 10 -6.76 -11.35 19.32
C GLY A 10 -7.76 -10.78 20.32
N SER A 11 -8.01 -9.46 20.27
CA SER A 11 -9.01 -8.83 21.14
C SER A 11 -10.43 -9.29 20.86
N MET A 12 -10.77 -9.62 19.61
CA MET A 12 -12.08 -10.11 19.23
C MET A 12 -12.31 -11.56 19.66
N ILE A 13 -11.28 -12.41 19.52
CA ILE A 13 -11.30 -13.80 20.03
C ILE A 13 -11.54 -13.78 21.54
N ARG A 14 -10.82 -12.91 22.26
CA ARG A 14 -11.02 -12.71 23.70
C ARG A 14 -12.45 -12.30 24.02
N LYS A 15 -12.98 -11.28 23.31
CA LYS A 15 -14.37 -10.80 23.51
C LYS A 15 -15.40 -11.91 23.31
N LEU A 16 -15.26 -12.74 22.28
CA LEU A 16 -16.18 -13.86 22.02
C LEU A 16 -16.07 -14.95 23.07
N ARG A 17 -14.85 -15.27 23.48
CA ARG A 17 -14.59 -16.23 24.54
C ARG A 17 -15.24 -15.78 25.85
N ASP A 18 -15.02 -14.52 26.24
CA ASP A 18 -15.56 -13.94 27.46
C ASP A 18 -17.10 -13.82 27.41
N SER A 19 -17.68 -13.46 26.26
CA SER A 19 -19.13 -13.31 26.11
C SER A 19 -19.91 -14.63 26.17
N GLN A 20 -19.27 -15.74 25.79
CA GLN A 20 -19.84 -17.08 25.92
C GLN A 20 -19.41 -17.80 27.21
N GLY A 21 -18.68 -17.13 28.11
CA GLY A 21 -18.26 -17.70 29.40
C GLY A 21 -17.26 -18.84 29.29
N VAL A 22 -16.54 -18.94 28.18
CA VAL A 22 -15.57 -20.02 27.93
C VAL A 22 -14.24 -19.66 28.58
N SER A 23 -13.61 -20.58 29.31
CA SER A 23 -12.30 -20.30 29.89
C SER A 23 -11.21 -20.37 28.83
N LEU A 24 -10.10 -19.64 29.02
CA LEU A 24 -8.95 -19.70 28.12
C LEU A 24 -8.38 -21.14 28.01
N ARG A 25 -8.49 -21.95 29.07
CA ARG A 25 -8.05 -23.35 29.06
C ARG A 25 -8.95 -24.22 28.20
N ASP A 26 -10.25 -24.04 28.32
CA ASP A 26 -11.23 -24.85 27.58
C ASP A 26 -11.18 -24.52 26.10
N LEU A 27 -11.11 -23.22 25.74
CA LEU A 27 -10.97 -22.82 24.34
C LEU A 27 -9.68 -23.34 23.73
N ALA A 28 -8.56 -23.31 24.47
CA ALA A 28 -7.29 -23.83 23.98
C ALA A 28 -7.37 -25.34 23.69
N ALA A 29 -8.03 -26.10 24.57
CA ALA A 29 -8.23 -27.54 24.40
C ALA A 29 -9.10 -27.84 23.17
N GLU A 30 -10.24 -27.16 23.01
CA GLU A 30 -11.17 -27.36 21.88
C GLU A 30 -10.54 -27.01 20.53
N LEU A 31 -9.73 -25.93 20.48
CA LEU A 31 -9.04 -25.51 19.27
C LEU A 31 -7.73 -26.27 19.01
N SER A 32 -7.37 -27.23 19.87
CA SER A 32 -6.14 -28.00 19.79
C SER A 32 -4.87 -27.12 19.77
N VAL A 33 -4.84 -26.07 20.58
CA VAL A 33 -3.68 -25.17 20.76
C VAL A 33 -3.22 -25.15 22.22
N THR A 34 -1.98 -24.73 22.46
CA THR A 34 -1.47 -24.61 23.84
C THR A 34 -2.10 -23.40 24.54
N TYR A 35 -2.38 -23.53 25.85
CA TYR A 35 -2.86 -22.42 26.68
C TYR A 35 -1.98 -21.16 26.57
N PRO A 36 -0.63 -21.24 26.66
CA PRO A 36 0.22 -20.08 26.44
C PRO A 36 0.12 -19.53 25.01
N GLY A 37 -0.04 -20.40 24.01
CA GLY A 37 -0.22 -19.99 22.61
C GLY A 37 -1.48 -19.15 22.42
N LEU A 38 -2.63 -19.63 22.91
CA LEU A 38 -3.90 -18.90 22.85
C LEU A 38 -3.82 -17.57 23.60
N SER A 39 -3.17 -17.56 24.78
CA SER A 39 -2.96 -16.32 25.54
C SER A 39 -2.19 -15.26 24.75
N ARG A 40 -1.10 -15.65 24.07
CA ARG A 40 -0.30 -14.71 23.25
C ARG A 40 -1.06 -14.26 22.01
N MET A 41 -1.84 -15.15 21.40
CA MET A 41 -2.72 -14.81 20.27
C MET A 41 -3.76 -13.76 20.68
N GLU A 42 -4.47 -13.95 21.81
CA GLU A 42 -5.46 -12.98 22.29
C GLU A 42 -4.86 -11.61 22.66
N ASN A 43 -3.59 -11.56 23.06
CA ASN A 43 -2.87 -10.31 23.35
C ASN A 43 -2.22 -9.68 22.11
N GLY A 44 -2.36 -10.28 20.92
CA GLY A 44 -1.74 -9.79 19.69
C GLY A 44 -0.22 -10.03 19.59
N GLU A 45 0.36 -10.76 20.54
CA GLU A 45 1.81 -11.05 20.64
C GLU A 45 2.24 -12.20 19.73
N GLN A 46 1.30 -13.07 19.35
CA GLN A 46 1.55 -14.21 18.47
C GLN A 46 0.72 -14.08 17.20
N LYS A 47 1.35 -14.36 16.05
CA LYS A 47 0.66 -14.42 14.76
C LYS A 47 -0.43 -15.48 14.80
N ILE A 48 -1.57 -15.13 14.23
CA ILE A 48 -2.71 -16.01 14.07
C ILE A 48 -2.81 -16.40 12.59
N ASP A 49 -2.69 -17.68 12.30
CA ASP A 49 -2.90 -18.22 10.96
C ASP A 49 -4.39 -18.49 10.67
N MET A 50 -4.68 -18.81 9.40
CA MET A 50 -6.05 -19.04 8.96
C MET A 50 -6.66 -20.33 9.45
N ASP A 51 -5.88 -21.40 9.59
CA ASP A 51 -6.41 -22.67 10.11
C ASP A 51 -6.95 -22.46 11.52
N PHE A 52 -6.22 -21.70 12.34
CA PHE A 52 -6.68 -21.30 13.66
C PHE A 52 -7.92 -20.41 13.60
N LEU A 53 -7.97 -19.39 12.74
CA LEU A 53 -9.16 -18.52 12.62
C LEU A 53 -10.41 -19.27 12.19
N MET A 54 -10.26 -20.23 11.29
CA MET A 54 -11.36 -21.08 10.84
C MET A 54 -11.87 -21.96 11.98
N LYS A 55 -10.99 -22.49 12.83
CA LYS A 55 -11.37 -23.23 14.03
C LYS A 55 -12.14 -22.35 15.02
N VAL A 56 -11.65 -21.14 15.28
CA VAL A 56 -12.31 -20.16 16.17
C VAL A 56 -13.69 -19.76 15.63
N ALA A 57 -13.78 -19.39 14.36
CA ALA A 57 -15.03 -18.99 13.72
C ALA A 57 -16.07 -20.12 13.76
N ARG A 58 -15.63 -21.36 13.51
CA ARG A 58 -16.48 -22.55 13.63
C ARG A 58 -16.94 -22.79 15.06
N TYR A 59 -16.03 -22.67 16.04
CA TYR A 59 -16.35 -22.88 17.45
C TYR A 59 -17.40 -21.90 17.97
N PHE A 60 -17.27 -20.61 17.62
CA PHE A 60 -18.19 -19.56 18.08
C PHE A 60 -19.40 -19.34 17.17
N GLU A 61 -19.54 -20.13 16.09
CA GLU A 61 -20.60 -19.97 15.08
C GLU A 61 -20.65 -18.55 14.46
N VAL A 62 -19.49 -17.92 14.28
CA VAL A 62 -19.36 -16.57 13.69
C VAL A 62 -18.67 -16.63 12.33
N SER A 63 -18.77 -15.54 11.57
CA SER A 63 -17.96 -15.39 10.36
C SER A 63 -16.51 -15.01 10.71
N VAL A 64 -15.54 -15.44 9.90
CA VAL A 64 -14.15 -14.96 10.05
C VAL A 64 -14.10 -13.43 9.93
N ASN A 65 -14.91 -12.83 9.05
CA ASN A 65 -15.00 -11.37 8.92
C ASN A 65 -15.46 -10.67 10.23
N SER A 66 -16.27 -11.33 11.05
CA SER A 66 -16.65 -10.82 12.38
C SER A 66 -15.47 -10.76 13.34
N LEU A 67 -14.51 -11.69 13.22
CA LEU A 67 -13.26 -11.67 13.99
C LEU A 67 -12.32 -10.55 13.54
N LEU A 68 -12.53 -10.04 12.33
CA LEU A 68 -11.65 -9.08 11.68
C LEU A 68 -12.08 -7.62 11.92
N ASN A 69 -13.33 -7.30 12.26
CA ASN A 69 -13.81 -5.91 12.33
C ASN A 69 -14.10 -5.47 13.78
N GLU A 70 -13.61 -4.29 14.18
CA GLU A 70 -13.80 -3.76 15.54
C GLU A 70 -15.17 -3.08 15.77
N GLU A 71 -15.97 -2.84 14.73
CA GLU A 71 -17.15 -1.99 14.85
C GLU A 71 -18.21 -2.57 15.81
N GLU A 72 -18.54 -1.76 16.82
CA GLU A 72 -19.52 -2.00 17.89
C GLU A 72 -20.95 -1.97 17.34
N GLU A 73 -21.35 -2.96 16.53
CA GLU A 73 -22.76 -3.19 16.22
C GLU A 73 -23.08 -4.64 15.81
N VAL A 74 -22.26 -5.61 16.25
CA VAL A 74 -22.43 -7.03 15.89
C VAL A 74 -23.52 -7.73 16.73
N PHE A 75 -23.96 -7.13 17.85
CA PHE A 75 -24.78 -7.83 18.86
C PHE A 75 -26.30 -7.82 18.62
N ASN A 76 -26.82 -7.26 17.53
CA ASN A 76 -28.28 -7.21 17.30
C ASN A 76 -28.74 -7.32 15.82
N GLN A 77 -27.89 -7.81 14.90
CA GLN A 77 -28.36 -8.17 13.56
C GLN A 77 -28.56 -9.69 13.45
N PRO A 78 -29.65 -10.17 12.83
CA PRO A 78 -29.88 -11.60 12.66
C PRO A 78 -28.72 -12.20 11.88
N SER A 79 -28.05 -13.17 12.51
CA SER A 79 -27.10 -14.15 11.99
C SER A 79 -26.76 -14.00 10.50
N TYR A 80 -25.60 -13.41 10.21
CA TYR A 80 -24.90 -13.82 9.00
C TYR A 80 -24.47 -15.27 9.23
N PRO A 81 -24.86 -16.22 8.36
CA PRO A 81 -24.37 -17.58 8.52
C PRO A 81 -22.83 -17.55 8.46
N PRO A 82 -22.14 -18.50 9.12
CA PRO A 82 -20.72 -18.71 8.87
C PRO A 82 -20.49 -18.70 7.35
N ILE A 83 -19.36 -18.15 6.88
CA ILE A 83 -19.00 -18.13 5.45
C ILE A 83 -18.95 -19.55 4.85
N ILE A 84 -19.05 -20.57 5.72
CA ILE A 84 -19.50 -21.93 5.40
C ILE A 84 -20.98 -22.11 5.82
N SER A 85 -21.94 -21.52 5.09
CA SER A 85 -23.23 -22.19 4.99
C SER A 85 -23.02 -23.31 4.00
N MET A 86 -23.23 -24.56 4.41
CA MET A 86 -23.35 -25.68 3.46
C MET A 86 -24.21 -25.27 2.26
N PRO A 87 -23.93 -25.81 1.05
CA PRO A 87 -24.61 -25.37 -0.16
C PRO A 87 -26.13 -25.35 0.04
N ARG A 88 -26.76 -24.25 -0.39
CA ARG A 88 -28.22 -24.23 -0.61
C ARG A 88 -28.57 -25.38 -1.55
N VAL A 89 -29.78 -25.91 -1.42
CA VAL A 89 -30.32 -27.04 -2.20
C VAL A 89 -30.12 -26.78 -3.71
N GLY A 90 -29.00 -27.28 -4.27
CA GLY A 90 -28.50 -27.02 -5.62
C GLY A 90 -26.96 -27.14 -5.63
N GLY A 91 -26.38 -27.97 -6.50
CA GLY A 91 -24.93 -28.15 -6.58
C GLY A 91 -24.21 -26.87 -7.03
N LEU A 92 -22.95 -26.69 -6.65
CA LEU A 92 -22.13 -25.57 -7.10
C LEU A 92 -21.76 -25.72 -8.58
N GLU A 93 -22.00 -24.69 -9.39
CA GLU A 93 -21.83 -24.66 -10.84
C GLU A 93 -20.61 -23.86 -11.32
N ILE A 94 -19.92 -23.11 -10.45
CA ILE A 94 -18.85 -22.20 -10.88
C ILE A 94 -17.78 -22.87 -11.74
N LYS A 95 -17.39 -24.12 -11.40
CA LYS A 95 -16.44 -24.89 -12.21
C LYS A 95 -16.91 -24.99 -13.65
N THR A 96 -18.14 -25.46 -13.87
CA THR A 96 -18.72 -25.67 -15.19
C THR A 96 -18.84 -24.37 -15.98
N LYS A 97 -19.15 -23.24 -15.32
CA LYS A 97 -19.18 -21.93 -16.01
C LYS A 97 -17.78 -21.49 -16.45
N LEU A 98 -16.77 -21.65 -15.60
CA LEU A 98 -15.39 -21.30 -15.95
C LEU A 98 -14.83 -22.22 -17.04
N GLU A 99 -15.13 -23.51 -16.97
CA GLU A 99 -14.78 -24.54 -17.97
C GLU A 99 -15.37 -24.23 -19.34
N TYR A 100 -16.65 -23.83 -19.39
CA TYR A 100 -17.31 -23.45 -20.64
C TYR A 100 -16.59 -22.30 -21.38
N VAL A 101 -16.00 -21.36 -20.65
CA VAL A 101 -15.18 -20.29 -21.27
C VAL A 101 -13.93 -20.88 -21.91
N LEU A 102 -13.19 -21.75 -21.21
CA LEU A 102 -11.96 -22.37 -21.74
C LEU A 102 -12.24 -23.15 -23.04
N GLU A 103 -13.35 -23.88 -23.08
CA GLU A 103 -13.75 -24.67 -24.25
C GLU A 103 -14.16 -23.83 -25.46
N ASN A 104 -14.88 -22.72 -25.23
CA ASN A 104 -15.65 -22.07 -26.29
C ASN A 104 -15.13 -20.67 -26.67
N TYR A 105 -14.26 -20.05 -25.87
CA TYR A 105 -13.90 -18.63 -26.06
C TYR A 105 -13.09 -18.39 -27.33
N LEU A 106 -12.14 -19.24 -27.69
CA LEU A 106 -11.35 -19.06 -28.92
C LEU A 106 -12.23 -19.09 -30.18
N THR A 107 -13.20 -20.00 -30.21
CA THR A 107 -14.20 -20.08 -31.28
C THR A 107 -15.07 -18.83 -31.30
N ALA A 108 -15.58 -18.39 -30.14
CA ALA A 108 -16.41 -17.18 -30.03
C ALA A 108 -15.67 -15.91 -30.50
N ARG A 109 -14.37 -15.80 -30.23
CA ARG A 109 -13.54 -14.67 -30.71
C ARG A 109 -13.45 -14.56 -32.23
N GLY A 110 -13.66 -15.66 -32.95
CA GLY A 110 -13.73 -15.69 -34.41
C GLY A 110 -15.09 -15.25 -34.98
N GLN A 111 -16.07 -14.97 -34.12
CA GLN A 111 -17.45 -14.62 -34.49
C GLN A 111 -17.78 -13.15 -34.17
N ASP A 112 -18.94 -12.69 -34.61
CA ASP A 112 -19.43 -11.34 -34.34
C ASP A 112 -19.57 -11.06 -32.85
N PHE A 113 -19.04 -9.92 -32.40
CA PHE A 113 -19.01 -9.56 -30.98
C PHE A 113 -20.39 -9.20 -30.40
N LYS A 114 -21.21 -8.48 -31.16
CA LYS A 114 -22.41 -7.82 -30.63
C LYS A 114 -23.50 -8.86 -30.32
N GLY A 115 -23.89 -8.94 -29.04
CA GLY A 115 -24.97 -9.83 -28.58
C GLY A 115 -24.59 -11.31 -28.48
N HIS A 116 -23.30 -11.65 -28.62
CA HIS A 116 -22.85 -13.03 -28.57
C HIS A 116 -23.07 -13.69 -27.19
N SER A 117 -23.51 -14.95 -27.18
CA SER A 117 -23.82 -15.73 -25.97
C SER A 117 -22.63 -15.83 -25.00
N MET A 118 -21.42 -16.12 -25.49
CA MET A 118 -20.19 -16.08 -24.70
C MET A 118 -19.98 -14.74 -23.96
N GLY A 119 -20.35 -13.63 -24.59
CA GLY A 119 -20.29 -12.32 -23.94
C GLY A 119 -21.33 -12.16 -22.82
N ASN A 120 -22.49 -12.79 -22.92
CA ASN A 120 -23.48 -12.87 -21.84
C ASN A 120 -23.00 -13.81 -20.73
N HIS A 121 -22.43 -14.95 -21.09
CA HIS A 121 -21.96 -15.96 -20.16
C HIS A 121 -20.94 -15.39 -19.18
N VAL A 122 -19.92 -14.68 -19.69
CA VAL A 122 -18.91 -14.04 -18.83
C VAL A 122 -19.48 -12.85 -18.05
N ARG A 123 -20.30 -11.99 -18.67
CA ARG A 123 -20.77 -10.76 -18.02
C ARG A 123 -21.86 -11.01 -16.97
N ASN A 124 -22.70 -12.02 -17.18
CA ASN A 124 -23.94 -12.22 -16.41
C ASN A 124 -24.01 -13.60 -15.76
N GLU A 125 -23.69 -14.68 -16.46
CA GLU A 125 -23.86 -16.04 -15.89
C GLU A 125 -22.80 -16.35 -14.84
N ILE A 126 -21.51 -16.14 -15.14
CA ILE A 126 -20.42 -16.32 -14.18
C ILE A 126 -20.59 -15.36 -13.00
N THR A 127 -20.87 -14.08 -13.27
CA THR A 127 -21.02 -13.07 -12.23
C THR A 127 -22.16 -13.39 -11.28
N LYS A 128 -23.33 -13.79 -11.80
CA LYS A 128 -24.47 -14.25 -11.00
C LYS A 128 -24.14 -15.49 -10.18
N THR A 129 -23.46 -16.46 -10.79
CA THR A 129 -23.04 -17.70 -10.11
C THR A 129 -22.15 -17.39 -8.91
N LEU A 130 -21.14 -16.52 -9.08
CA LEU A 130 -20.27 -16.07 -7.99
C LEU A 130 -21.02 -15.32 -6.88
N GLU A 131 -22.00 -14.49 -7.22
CA GLU A 131 -22.84 -13.78 -6.24
C GLU A 131 -23.78 -14.71 -5.45
N GLU A 132 -24.16 -15.85 -6.03
CA GLU A 132 -25.06 -16.83 -5.41
C GLU A 132 -24.29 -17.86 -4.56
N GLU A 133 -23.14 -18.33 -5.04
CA GLU A 133 -22.31 -19.35 -4.38
C GLU A 133 -21.38 -18.77 -3.31
N VAL A 134 -20.96 -17.51 -3.47
CA VAL A 134 -20.32 -16.72 -2.41
C VAL A 134 -21.32 -15.63 -2.01
N PRO A 135 -21.85 -15.64 -0.78
CA PRO A 135 -22.85 -14.66 -0.34
C PRO A 135 -22.23 -13.27 -0.16
N LEU A 136 -21.83 -12.64 -1.25
CA LEU A 136 -21.25 -11.32 -1.32
C LEU A 136 -22.35 -10.28 -1.10
N ASP A 137 -22.16 -9.41 -0.10
CA ASP A 137 -23.05 -8.27 0.08
C ASP A 137 -22.94 -7.33 -1.13
N LYS A 138 -24.00 -7.25 -1.93
CA LYS A 138 -24.09 -6.42 -3.14
C LYS A 138 -23.88 -4.92 -2.88
N LYS A 139 -24.09 -4.46 -1.63
CA LYS A 139 -23.79 -3.08 -1.22
C LYS A 139 -22.30 -2.83 -1.04
N ARG A 140 -21.53 -3.86 -0.66
CA ARG A 140 -20.08 -3.76 -0.45
C ARG A 140 -19.29 -4.19 -1.69
N TYR A 141 -19.73 -5.25 -2.35
CA TYR A 141 -19.04 -5.87 -3.47
C TYR A 141 -19.73 -5.57 -4.80
N LEU A 142 -18.92 -5.53 -5.86
CA LEU A 142 -19.37 -5.45 -7.25
C LEU A 142 -18.67 -6.56 -8.05
N VAL A 143 -19.44 -7.47 -8.62
CA VAL A 143 -18.92 -8.51 -9.51
C VAL A 143 -19.18 -8.11 -10.96
N THR A 144 -18.17 -8.18 -11.81
CA THR A 144 -18.28 -7.78 -13.22
C THR A 144 -17.43 -8.66 -14.12
N GLY A 145 -17.96 -9.03 -15.27
CA GLY A 145 -17.24 -9.72 -16.33
C GLY A 145 -16.96 -8.81 -17.52
N SER A 146 -15.94 -9.14 -18.30
CA SER A 146 -15.66 -8.48 -19.57
C SER A 146 -14.98 -9.43 -20.56
N VAL A 147 -15.47 -9.38 -21.79
CA VAL A 147 -14.85 -10.02 -22.97
C VAL A 147 -14.41 -8.96 -23.98
N GLY A 148 -14.18 -7.73 -23.50
CA GLY A 148 -13.87 -6.55 -24.31
C GLY A 148 -15.05 -5.59 -24.48
N LYS A 149 -14.79 -4.42 -25.08
CA LYS A 149 -15.75 -3.35 -25.34
C LYS A 149 -15.77 -3.04 -26.83
N GLY A 150 -16.78 -3.55 -27.54
CA GLY A 150 -16.94 -3.38 -28.98
C GLY A 150 -16.12 -4.34 -29.84
N GLN A 151 -15.04 -4.91 -29.30
CA GLN A 151 -14.21 -5.96 -29.91
C GLN A 151 -13.86 -7.01 -28.85
N TRP A 152 -13.59 -8.24 -29.29
CA TRP A 152 -13.19 -9.33 -28.40
C TRP A 152 -11.84 -9.04 -27.74
N ALA A 153 -11.80 -9.09 -26.41
CA ALA A 153 -10.57 -9.03 -25.65
C ALA A 153 -9.78 -10.32 -25.83
N GLU A 154 -8.46 -10.18 -25.89
CA GLU A 154 -7.54 -11.32 -25.83
C GLU A 154 -7.65 -12.05 -24.50
N ILE A 155 -7.75 -11.29 -23.41
CA ILE A 155 -7.92 -11.79 -22.04
C ILE A 155 -9.34 -11.47 -21.58
N ALA A 156 -10.22 -12.49 -21.58
CA ALA A 156 -11.48 -12.42 -20.86
C ALA A 156 -11.22 -12.41 -19.36
N TRP A 157 -12.10 -11.76 -18.61
CA TRP A 157 -11.97 -11.74 -17.16
C TRP A 157 -13.29 -11.55 -16.44
N THR A 158 -13.31 -12.00 -15.18
CA THR A 158 -14.36 -11.71 -14.20
C THR A 158 -13.74 -11.21 -12.91
N SER A 159 -14.11 -10.02 -12.47
CA SER A 159 -13.53 -9.36 -11.30
C SER A 159 -14.55 -9.20 -10.18
N ILE A 160 -14.04 -9.18 -8.95
CA ILE A 160 -14.76 -8.86 -7.73
C ILE A 160 -14.09 -7.64 -7.10
N PHE A 161 -14.86 -6.57 -6.97
CA PHE A 161 -14.41 -5.29 -6.43
C PHE A 161 -15.05 -5.01 -5.08
N ILE A 162 -14.27 -4.48 -4.13
CA ILE A 162 -14.80 -3.76 -2.97
C ILE A 162 -15.08 -2.33 -3.44
N ARG A 163 -16.35 -1.91 -3.40
CA ARG A 163 -16.81 -0.64 -4.00
C ARG A 163 -16.11 0.59 -3.43
N ASN A 164 -15.72 0.56 -2.15
CA ASN A 164 -14.98 1.64 -1.50
C ASN A 164 -13.55 1.78 -2.02
N ILE A 165 -12.96 0.71 -2.56
CA ILE A 165 -11.61 0.72 -3.15
C ILE A 165 -11.69 1.05 -4.63
N THR A 166 -12.55 0.37 -5.37
CA THR A 166 -12.69 0.53 -6.81
C THR A 166 -14.00 -0.04 -7.35
N THR A 167 -14.36 0.38 -8.56
CA THR A 167 -15.42 -0.22 -9.38
C THR A 167 -14.91 -0.55 -10.79
N THR A 168 -13.59 -0.50 -11.03
CA THR A 168 -12.97 -0.76 -12.33
C THR A 168 -11.71 -1.60 -12.18
N ALA A 169 -11.38 -2.38 -13.21
CA ALA A 169 -10.12 -3.13 -13.27
C ALA A 169 -8.91 -2.25 -13.66
N THR A 170 -9.10 -0.95 -13.86
CA THR A 170 -8.01 -0.02 -14.25
C THR A 170 -7.39 0.67 -13.04
N LYS A 171 -8.11 0.73 -11.92
CA LYS A 171 -7.72 1.44 -10.70
C LYS A 171 -8.03 0.56 -9.49
N GLY A 172 -7.30 0.78 -8.41
CA GLY A 172 -7.54 0.05 -7.16
C GLY A 172 -6.94 -1.33 -7.13
N TYR A 173 -7.20 -1.99 -6.02
CA TYR A 173 -6.92 -3.41 -5.79
C TYR A 173 -8.20 -4.18 -6.02
N TYR A 174 -8.11 -5.42 -6.49
CA TYR A 174 -9.27 -6.25 -6.78
C TYR A 174 -8.91 -7.72 -6.96
N ILE A 175 -9.91 -8.60 -6.84
CA ILE A 175 -9.77 -10.01 -7.22
C ILE A 175 -10.24 -10.17 -8.66
N VAL A 176 -9.53 -10.95 -9.46
CA VAL A 176 -9.89 -11.22 -10.86
C VAL A 176 -9.55 -12.64 -11.28
N TYR A 177 -10.50 -13.26 -11.98
CA TYR A 177 -10.29 -14.44 -12.82
C TYR A 177 -9.80 -13.98 -14.18
N LEU A 178 -8.59 -14.36 -14.57
CA LEU A 178 -7.94 -13.99 -15.83
C LEU A 178 -7.74 -15.23 -16.70
N PHE A 179 -8.48 -15.33 -17.79
CA PHE A 179 -8.33 -16.43 -18.75
C PHE A 179 -7.09 -16.20 -19.63
N LYS A 180 -6.22 -17.20 -19.75
CA LYS A 180 -5.02 -17.09 -20.61
C LYS A 180 -5.44 -16.91 -22.06
N ALA A 181 -4.64 -16.18 -22.84
CA ALA A 181 -4.92 -15.92 -24.26
C ALA A 181 -5.08 -17.20 -25.11
N ASP A 182 -4.41 -18.27 -24.70
CA ASP A 182 -4.43 -19.60 -25.32
C ASP A 182 -5.50 -20.55 -24.75
N MET A 183 -6.25 -20.12 -23.73
CA MET A 183 -7.27 -20.90 -23.01
C MET A 183 -6.77 -22.23 -22.42
N THR A 184 -5.47 -22.39 -22.20
CA THR A 184 -4.90 -23.57 -21.50
C THR A 184 -5.27 -23.61 -20.01
N GLY A 185 -5.82 -22.51 -19.49
CA GLY A 185 -6.28 -22.36 -18.12
C GLY A 185 -6.59 -20.90 -17.79
N PHE A 186 -6.81 -20.63 -16.50
CA PHE A 186 -7.01 -19.29 -15.98
C PHE A 186 -6.30 -19.10 -14.64
N TYR A 187 -6.07 -17.85 -14.25
CA TYR A 187 -5.59 -17.51 -12.92
C TYR A 187 -6.71 -16.88 -12.11
N ILE A 188 -6.78 -17.17 -10.81
CA ILE A 188 -7.40 -16.24 -9.86
C ILE A 188 -6.28 -15.38 -9.28
N SER A 189 -6.50 -14.07 -9.19
CA SER A 189 -5.47 -13.11 -8.80
C SER A 189 -6.05 -12.02 -7.93
N LEU A 190 -5.48 -11.81 -6.74
CA LEU A 190 -5.47 -10.50 -6.11
C LEU A 190 -4.51 -9.63 -6.94
N ASN A 191 -5.04 -8.57 -7.54
CA ASN A 191 -4.37 -7.77 -8.55
C ASN A 191 -4.57 -6.28 -8.26
N GLN A 192 -3.87 -5.43 -9.00
CA GLN A 192 -3.95 -3.98 -8.87
C GLN A 192 -3.94 -3.28 -10.23
N GLY A 193 -4.62 -2.14 -10.28
CA GLY A 193 -4.75 -1.32 -11.48
C GLY A 193 -3.45 -0.62 -11.86
N TYR A 194 -3.12 -0.63 -13.16
CA TYR A 194 -1.88 -0.07 -13.70
C TYR A 194 -1.93 1.45 -13.99
N THR A 195 -3.14 2.04 -14.11
CA THR A 195 -3.33 3.41 -14.60
C THR A 195 -2.56 4.47 -13.79
N HIS A 196 -2.58 4.41 -12.45
CA HIS A 196 -1.85 5.36 -11.61
C HIS A 196 -0.35 5.40 -11.93
N PHE A 197 0.25 4.23 -12.15
CA PHE A 197 1.68 4.13 -12.43
C PHE A 197 2.02 4.65 -13.83
N GLN A 198 1.13 4.45 -14.82
CA GLN A 198 1.30 4.99 -16.16
C GLN A 198 1.17 6.50 -16.22
N GLU A 199 0.28 7.08 -15.41
CA GLU A 199 0.08 8.53 -15.34
C GLU A 199 1.26 9.22 -14.62
N LYS A 200 1.89 8.54 -13.64
CA LYS A 200 2.95 9.12 -12.80
C LYS A 200 4.38 8.85 -13.30
N TYR A 201 4.66 7.68 -13.88
CA TYR A 201 6.02 7.25 -14.22
C TYR A 201 6.18 6.93 -15.71
N SER A 202 7.42 6.97 -16.21
CA SER A 202 7.74 6.44 -17.54
C SER A 202 7.36 4.95 -17.64
N THR A 203 7.03 4.45 -18.83
CA THR A 203 6.57 3.05 -19.01
C THR A 203 7.48 2.01 -18.37
N LYS A 204 8.81 2.18 -18.44
CA LYS A 204 9.76 1.26 -17.84
C LYS A 204 9.71 1.30 -16.31
N GLU A 205 9.64 2.50 -15.73
CA GLU A 205 9.56 2.68 -14.29
C GLU A 205 8.18 2.29 -13.74
N ALA A 206 7.10 2.60 -14.44
CA ALA A 206 5.74 2.20 -14.09
C ALA A 206 5.64 0.68 -13.88
N ARG A 207 6.23 -0.13 -14.79
CA ARG A 207 6.27 -1.60 -14.68
C ARG A 207 7.06 -2.08 -13.46
N LYS A 208 8.15 -1.40 -13.10
CA LYS A 208 8.90 -1.71 -11.88
C LYS A 208 8.12 -1.33 -10.62
N LYS A 209 7.52 -0.14 -10.61
CA LYS A 209 6.82 0.44 -9.45
C LYS A 209 5.55 -0.34 -9.11
N ILE A 210 4.80 -0.83 -10.10
CA ILE A 210 3.65 -1.71 -9.84
C ILE A 210 4.09 -3.06 -9.26
N LYS A 211 5.16 -3.67 -9.80
CA LYS A 211 5.72 -4.92 -9.25
C LYS A 211 6.21 -4.72 -7.81
N ARG A 212 6.90 -3.60 -7.57
CA ARG A 212 7.37 -3.21 -6.24
C ARG A 212 6.21 -3.00 -5.25
N THR A 213 5.14 -2.35 -5.70
CA THR A 213 3.93 -2.16 -4.88
C THR A 213 3.29 -3.52 -4.56
N ALA A 214 3.27 -4.45 -5.51
CA ALA A 214 2.80 -5.81 -5.25
C ALA A 214 3.63 -6.49 -4.16
N GLU A 215 4.96 -6.43 -4.24
CA GLU A 215 5.87 -6.97 -3.22
C GLU A 215 5.62 -6.36 -1.84
N LEU A 216 5.54 -5.03 -1.73
CA LEU A 216 5.29 -4.34 -0.47
C LEU A 216 3.94 -4.71 0.15
N VAL A 217 2.91 -4.94 -0.68
CA VAL A 217 1.61 -5.41 -0.19
C VAL A 217 1.68 -6.87 0.27
N ARG A 218 2.41 -7.74 -0.43
CA ARG A 218 2.61 -9.15 -0.03
C ARG A 218 3.22 -9.26 1.36
N ASP A 219 4.22 -8.43 1.66
CA ASP A 219 4.91 -8.42 2.96
C ASP A 219 3.97 -8.10 4.14
N GLN A 220 2.79 -7.54 3.86
CA GLN A 220 1.78 -7.19 4.85
C GLN A 220 0.63 -8.21 4.94
N ILE A 221 0.42 -9.05 3.91
CA ILE A 221 -0.65 -10.06 3.88
C ILE A 221 -0.19 -11.32 4.60
N ASN A 222 -0.94 -11.79 5.59
CA ASN A 222 -0.53 -12.94 6.40
C ASN A 222 -1.48 -14.16 6.33
N THR A 223 -2.71 -13.97 5.85
CA THR A 223 -3.75 -15.02 5.92
C THR A 223 -3.75 -16.01 4.76
N LEU A 224 -3.05 -15.72 3.67
CA LEU A 224 -3.22 -16.51 2.46
C LEU A 224 -2.57 -17.91 2.57
N PRO A 225 -3.26 -19.02 2.24
CA PRO A 225 -2.66 -20.36 2.13
C PRO A 225 -1.54 -20.44 1.09
N ASP A 226 -0.58 -21.35 1.28
CA ASP A 226 0.62 -21.45 0.41
C ASP A 226 0.29 -21.74 -1.05
N HIS A 227 -0.76 -22.52 -1.34
CA HIS A 227 -1.17 -22.82 -2.72
C HIS A 227 -1.74 -21.61 -3.47
N LEU A 228 -2.06 -20.51 -2.77
CA LEU A 228 -2.51 -19.24 -3.34
C LEU A 228 -1.40 -18.17 -3.37
N ARG A 229 -0.16 -18.53 -3.03
CA ARG A 229 0.97 -17.59 -2.95
C ARG A 229 1.82 -17.55 -4.22
N GLU A 230 1.28 -17.91 -5.38
CA GLU A 230 1.99 -17.62 -6.63
C GLU A 230 2.20 -16.11 -6.76
N THR A 231 3.42 -15.71 -7.12
CA THR A 231 3.82 -14.29 -7.20
C THR A 231 3.99 -13.80 -8.63
N GLU A 232 3.89 -14.69 -9.60
CA GLU A 232 4.04 -14.38 -11.02
C GLU A 232 3.00 -15.17 -11.81
N ILE A 233 2.41 -14.53 -12.81
CA ILE A 233 1.43 -15.15 -13.71
C ILE A 233 1.86 -14.92 -15.15
N ASN A 234 1.48 -15.84 -16.04
CA ASN A 234 1.72 -15.73 -17.47
C ASN A 234 0.42 -15.93 -18.23
N LEU A 235 -0.12 -14.85 -18.79
CA LEU A 235 -1.38 -14.83 -19.52
C LEU A 235 -1.23 -15.23 -20.99
N ALA A 236 -0.03 -15.60 -21.43
CA ALA A 236 0.31 -15.88 -22.83
C ALA A 236 -0.05 -14.73 -23.79
N SER A 237 -0.15 -13.49 -23.27
CA SER A 237 -0.50 -12.31 -24.04
C SER A 237 0.76 -11.58 -24.53
N LYS A 238 0.67 -11.06 -25.75
CA LYS A 238 1.68 -10.14 -26.32
C LYS A 238 1.30 -8.67 -26.14
N ASN A 239 0.08 -8.39 -25.70
CA ASN A 239 -0.47 -7.04 -25.60
C ASN A 239 -0.13 -6.39 -24.25
N ASP A 240 0.03 -5.07 -24.25
CA ASP A 240 0.36 -4.30 -23.05
C ASP A 240 -0.67 -4.47 -21.92
N LEU A 241 -1.94 -4.67 -22.24
CA LEU A 241 -2.99 -4.92 -21.24
C LEU A 241 -2.78 -6.26 -20.51
N GLY A 242 -2.44 -7.32 -21.25
CA GLY A 242 -2.10 -8.61 -20.65
C GLY A 242 -0.87 -8.50 -19.76
N LYS A 243 0.17 -7.82 -20.25
CA LYS A 243 1.38 -7.53 -19.45
C LYS A 243 1.10 -6.66 -18.23
N GLY A 244 0.14 -5.73 -18.32
CA GLY A 244 -0.32 -4.94 -17.19
C GLY A 244 -0.87 -5.81 -16.06
N TYR A 245 -1.73 -6.78 -16.37
CA TYR A 245 -2.24 -7.72 -15.37
C TYR A 245 -1.16 -8.62 -14.77
N GLU A 246 -0.19 -9.07 -15.59
CA GLU A 246 0.95 -9.87 -15.10
C GLU A 246 1.80 -9.06 -14.11
N HIS A 247 2.06 -7.78 -14.40
CA HIS A 247 2.83 -6.90 -13.52
C HIS A 247 2.05 -6.46 -12.27
N GLY A 248 0.71 -6.38 -12.35
CA GLY A 248 -0.17 -6.02 -11.23
C GLY A 248 -0.46 -7.16 -10.25
N HIS A 249 -0.07 -8.38 -10.60
CA HIS A 249 -0.36 -9.57 -9.79
C HIS A 249 0.31 -9.51 -8.41
N ILE A 250 -0.49 -9.64 -7.35
CA ILE A 250 -0.03 -9.67 -5.96
C ILE A 250 0.09 -11.14 -5.53
N TYR A 251 -1.03 -11.83 -5.39
CA TYR A 251 -1.05 -13.25 -5.07
C TYR A 251 -2.19 -13.93 -5.83
N GLY A 252 -2.11 -15.25 -5.95
CA GLY A 252 -3.14 -16.05 -6.60
C GLY A 252 -2.65 -17.46 -6.93
N ARG A 253 -3.35 -18.08 -7.87
CA ARG A 253 -3.08 -19.45 -8.31
C ARG A 253 -3.51 -19.67 -9.75
N TYR A 254 -2.80 -20.55 -10.43
CA TYR A 254 -3.17 -21.09 -11.73
C TYR A 254 -4.11 -22.30 -11.65
N TYR A 255 -5.14 -22.31 -12.52
CA TYR A 255 -6.02 -23.46 -12.77
C TYR A 255 -5.84 -23.93 -14.21
N SER A 256 -5.30 -25.14 -14.37
CA SER A 256 -5.15 -25.79 -15.67
C SER A 256 -6.47 -26.35 -16.17
N PHE A 257 -6.76 -26.18 -17.46
CA PHE A 257 -7.94 -26.76 -18.09
C PHE A 257 -7.96 -28.30 -17.98
N GLU A 258 -6.80 -28.94 -18.06
CA GLU A 258 -6.68 -30.41 -17.99
C GLU A 258 -6.98 -30.99 -16.60
N SER A 259 -6.95 -30.15 -15.56
CA SER A 259 -7.07 -30.59 -14.16
C SER A 259 -7.83 -29.56 -13.31
N LEU A 260 -8.97 -29.08 -13.83
CA LEU A 260 -9.81 -28.16 -13.08
C LEU A 260 -10.32 -28.80 -11.77
N PRO A 261 -10.10 -28.14 -10.62
CA PRO A 261 -10.56 -28.65 -9.34
C PRO A 261 -12.08 -28.54 -9.22
N SER A 262 -12.64 -29.02 -8.10
CA SER A 262 -14.09 -28.92 -7.87
C SER A 262 -14.54 -27.47 -7.63
N SER A 263 -15.83 -27.22 -7.80
CA SER A 263 -16.43 -25.93 -7.48
C SER A 263 -16.17 -25.52 -6.03
N GLU A 264 -16.20 -26.48 -5.08
CA GLU A 264 -15.91 -26.24 -3.66
C GLU A 264 -14.50 -25.67 -3.44
N GLU A 265 -13.49 -26.22 -4.14
CA GLU A 265 -12.11 -25.73 -4.03
C GLU A 265 -11.97 -24.34 -4.63
N ILE A 266 -12.58 -24.06 -5.78
CA ILE A 266 -12.57 -22.73 -6.42
C ILE A 266 -13.23 -21.67 -5.52
N ILE A 267 -14.36 -22.01 -4.90
CA ILE A 267 -15.06 -21.12 -3.97
C ILE A 267 -14.23 -20.91 -2.70
N SER A 268 -13.64 -21.97 -2.14
CA SER A 268 -12.74 -21.87 -0.99
C SER A 268 -11.55 -20.95 -1.29
N ASP A 269 -10.92 -21.09 -2.46
CA ASP A 269 -9.80 -20.24 -2.88
C ASP A 269 -10.20 -18.77 -3.00
N LEU A 270 -11.38 -18.50 -3.58
CA LEU A 270 -11.93 -17.15 -3.64
C LEU A 270 -12.20 -16.57 -2.24
N GLN A 271 -12.73 -17.37 -1.31
CA GLN A 271 -12.97 -16.93 0.08
C GLN A 271 -11.66 -16.52 0.78
N HIS A 272 -10.58 -17.28 0.61
CA HIS A 272 -9.26 -16.91 1.15
C HIS A 272 -8.73 -15.60 0.54
N LEU A 273 -8.89 -15.40 -0.77
CA LEU A 273 -8.47 -14.16 -1.41
C LEU A 273 -9.33 -12.96 -0.98
N LEU A 274 -10.62 -13.16 -0.71
CA LEU A 274 -11.49 -12.10 -0.17
C LEU A 274 -11.00 -11.61 1.19
N LEU A 275 -10.49 -12.50 2.05
CA LEU A 275 -9.90 -12.12 3.33
C LEU A 275 -8.60 -11.32 3.14
N ALA A 276 -7.70 -11.78 2.26
CA ALA A 276 -6.50 -11.03 1.93
C ALA A 276 -6.83 -9.65 1.31
N TYR A 277 -7.89 -9.56 0.50
CA TYR A 277 -8.34 -8.30 -0.06
C TYR A 277 -8.89 -7.33 1.01
N GLN A 278 -9.55 -7.85 2.05
CA GLN A 278 -9.95 -7.06 3.22
C GLN A 278 -8.75 -6.61 4.07
N GLU A 279 -7.67 -7.40 4.16
CA GLU A 279 -6.42 -6.93 4.77
C GLU A 279 -5.85 -5.73 4.00
N VAL A 280 -5.84 -5.79 2.66
CA VAL A 280 -5.44 -4.64 1.83
C VAL A 280 -6.32 -3.42 2.11
N GLU A 281 -7.65 -3.58 2.20
CA GLU A 281 -8.57 -2.49 2.56
C GLU A 281 -8.20 -1.83 3.89
N LYS A 282 -7.85 -2.63 4.90
CA LYS A 282 -7.44 -2.13 6.21
C LYS A 282 -6.07 -1.45 6.17
N LEU A 283 -5.12 -2.00 5.43
CA LEU A 283 -3.81 -1.37 5.23
C LEU A 283 -3.93 -0.01 4.55
N MET A 284 -4.89 0.15 3.64
CA MET A 284 -5.21 1.44 3.04
C MET A 284 -5.66 2.46 4.10
N ASN A 285 -6.32 2.04 5.17
CA ASN A 285 -6.69 2.88 6.32
C ASN A 285 -7.39 4.19 5.90
N GLY A 286 -8.41 4.08 5.04
CA GLY A 286 -9.16 5.23 4.52
C GLY A 286 -8.46 6.06 3.44
N ARG A 287 -7.22 5.74 3.07
CA ARG A 287 -6.55 6.37 1.92
C ARG A 287 -7.17 5.90 0.62
N SER A 288 -7.28 6.81 -0.34
CA SER A 288 -7.54 6.43 -1.73
C SER A 288 -6.41 5.52 -2.26
N THR A 289 -6.70 4.73 -3.29
CA THR A 289 -5.69 3.88 -3.94
C THR A 289 -4.43 4.66 -4.34
N LYS A 290 -4.60 5.86 -4.92
CA LYS A 290 -3.48 6.72 -5.30
C LYS A 290 -2.59 7.04 -4.10
N GLN A 291 -3.21 7.54 -3.02
CA GLN A 291 -2.50 7.90 -1.79
C GLN A 291 -1.82 6.69 -1.13
N PHE A 292 -2.46 5.52 -1.17
CA PHE A 292 -1.87 4.30 -0.63
C PHE A 292 -0.63 3.89 -1.43
N ASN A 293 -0.72 3.87 -2.77
CA ASN A 293 0.41 3.53 -3.63
C ASN A 293 1.54 4.55 -3.51
N ASP A 294 1.22 5.84 -3.47
CA ASP A 294 2.22 6.90 -3.26
C ASP A 294 2.91 6.76 -1.90
N TYR A 295 2.18 6.37 -0.85
CA TYR A 295 2.76 6.11 0.46
C TYR A 295 3.68 4.88 0.47
N LEU A 296 3.27 3.78 -0.18
CA LEU A 296 4.09 2.57 -0.26
C LEU A 296 5.43 2.84 -0.97
N LEU A 297 5.41 3.72 -1.97
CA LEU A 297 6.57 4.02 -2.80
C LEU A 297 7.42 5.20 -2.33
N LEU A 298 7.17 5.78 -1.14
CA LEU A 298 7.93 6.92 -0.62
C LEU A 298 9.45 6.70 -0.70
N GLU A 299 9.96 5.65 -0.05
CA GLU A 299 11.39 5.33 -0.02
C GLU A 299 11.92 4.99 -1.43
N ASP A 300 11.12 4.32 -2.26
CA ASP A 300 11.46 3.99 -3.65
C ASP A 300 11.50 5.24 -4.55
N ASP A 301 10.75 6.29 -4.21
CA ASP A 301 10.75 7.61 -4.86
C ASP A 301 11.75 8.57 -4.21
N ASN A 302 12.50 8.13 -3.19
CA ASN A 302 13.43 8.93 -2.37
C ASN A 302 12.74 10.03 -1.54
N GLU A 303 11.43 9.95 -1.41
CA GLU A 303 10.60 10.85 -0.61
C GLU A 303 10.49 10.33 0.83
N PHE A 304 10.55 11.25 1.79
CA PHE A 304 10.39 10.95 3.22
C PHE A 304 9.43 11.96 3.85
N LEU A 305 8.69 11.53 4.88
CA LEU A 305 7.81 12.41 5.64
C LEU A 305 8.47 12.79 6.96
N GLU A 306 8.28 14.04 7.40
CA GLU A 306 8.79 14.47 8.71
C GLU A 306 8.20 13.64 9.86
N GLY A 307 9.08 13.05 10.67
CA GLY A 307 8.71 12.28 11.85
C GLY A 307 9.83 11.34 12.32
N ASN A 308 9.84 11.03 13.62
CA ASN A 308 10.90 10.26 14.27
C ASN A 308 11.15 8.88 13.64
N GLU A 309 10.11 8.25 13.07
CA GLU A 309 10.22 6.89 12.50
C GLU A 309 11.06 6.83 11.21
N GLN A 310 11.18 7.94 10.48
CA GLN A 310 11.85 7.96 9.17
C GLN A 310 13.18 8.73 9.16
N GLU A 311 13.53 9.42 10.24
CA GLU A 311 14.73 10.27 10.29
C GLU A 311 16.02 9.48 10.04
N THR A 312 16.15 8.30 10.67
CA THR A 312 17.32 7.43 10.47
C THR A 312 17.42 6.96 9.02
N LYS A 313 16.30 6.49 8.44
CA LYS A 313 16.27 6.03 7.04
C LYS A 313 16.56 7.17 6.06
N TYR A 314 16.06 8.37 6.35
CA TYR A 314 16.34 9.56 5.57
C TYR A 314 17.84 9.86 5.57
N GLN A 315 18.47 9.89 6.74
CA GLN A 315 19.92 10.10 6.88
C GLN A 315 20.74 9.01 6.18
N GLU A 316 20.36 7.74 6.31
CA GLU A 316 20.99 6.61 5.61
C GLU A 316 20.91 6.81 4.09
N LYS A 317 19.73 7.14 3.57
CA LYS A 317 19.51 7.35 2.13
C LYS A 317 20.31 8.54 1.58
N VAL A 318 20.40 9.63 2.33
CA VAL A 318 21.26 10.78 1.98
C VAL A 318 22.72 10.35 1.91
N ASN A 319 23.20 9.57 2.89
CA ASN A 319 24.56 9.05 2.90
C ASN A 319 24.84 8.12 1.70
N ASP A 320 23.89 7.27 1.33
CA ASP A 320 24.00 6.41 0.16
C ASP A 320 24.19 7.25 -1.12
N PHE A 321 23.34 8.26 -1.34
CA PHE A 321 23.43 9.14 -2.52
C PHE A 321 24.77 9.86 -2.62
N VAL A 322 25.34 10.30 -1.50
CA VAL A 322 26.63 11.00 -1.57
C VAL A 322 27.82 10.07 -1.84
N THR A 323 27.71 8.77 -1.54
CA THR A 323 28.76 7.77 -1.83
C THR A 323 28.76 7.26 -3.26
N ILE A 324 27.63 7.36 -3.96
CA ILE A 324 27.55 7.00 -5.38
C ILE A 324 28.32 8.07 -6.17
N ASN A 325 29.24 7.64 -7.05
CA ASN A 325 30.01 8.48 -7.98
C ASN A 325 29.10 9.06 -9.09
N GLU A 326 28.06 9.78 -8.70
CA GLU A 326 27.29 10.64 -9.58
C GLU A 326 28.09 11.94 -9.81
N THR A 327 28.06 12.41 -11.05
CA THR A 327 28.76 13.62 -11.47
C THR A 327 28.14 14.85 -10.80
N ALA A 328 28.89 15.95 -10.64
CA ALA A 328 28.37 17.16 -9.99
C ALA A 328 27.07 17.72 -10.65
N LYS A 329 26.84 17.40 -11.93
CA LYS A 329 25.61 17.75 -12.67
C LYS A 329 24.36 17.00 -12.21
N ASP A 330 24.51 15.87 -11.53
CA ASP A 330 23.38 15.03 -11.10
C ASP A 330 22.71 15.58 -9.81
N PHE A 331 23.24 16.66 -9.24
CA PHE A 331 22.79 17.30 -7.99
C PHE A 331 22.39 18.78 -8.18
N GLU A 332 22.30 19.27 -9.42
CA GLU A 332 21.76 20.60 -9.69
C GLU A 332 20.25 20.61 -9.41
N ASP A 333 19.83 21.46 -8.46
CA ASP A 333 18.41 21.79 -8.27
C ASP A 333 17.94 22.66 -9.45
N ASP A 334 16.63 22.66 -9.70
CA ASP A 334 16.05 23.48 -10.76
C ASP A 334 16.39 24.97 -10.53
N GLU A 335 16.60 25.75 -11.59
CA GLU A 335 16.73 27.20 -11.44
C GLU A 335 15.34 27.85 -11.25
N GLY A 336 15.25 28.78 -10.31
CA GLY A 336 14.06 29.59 -10.09
C GLY A 336 12.88 28.87 -9.39
N PRO A 337 11.68 29.49 -9.41
CA PRO A 337 10.55 29.01 -8.64
C PRO A 337 9.90 27.73 -9.19
N ARG A 338 9.73 26.74 -8.32
CA ARG A 338 9.02 25.46 -8.60
C ARG A 338 7.73 25.41 -7.79
N GLU A 339 6.64 24.94 -8.40
CA GLU A 339 5.38 24.68 -7.69
C GLU A 339 5.56 23.54 -6.69
N ARG A 340 4.97 23.64 -5.49
CA ARG A 340 5.05 22.59 -4.48
C ARG A 340 4.46 21.25 -5.00
N PRO A 341 5.01 20.10 -4.57
CA PRO A 341 4.48 18.79 -4.93
C PRO A 341 3.11 18.53 -4.31
N GLU A 342 2.38 17.51 -4.73
CA GLU A 342 1.16 17.09 -4.03
C GLU A 342 1.49 16.50 -2.64
N PRO A 343 0.75 16.86 -1.57
CA PRO A 343 0.99 16.29 -0.26
C PRO A 343 0.67 14.79 -0.24
N LYS A 344 1.46 14.05 0.54
CA LYS A 344 1.27 12.61 0.78
C LYS A 344 0.41 12.41 2.02
N VAL A 345 -0.30 11.28 2.08
CA VAL A 345 -1.11 10.93 3.25
C VAL A 345 -0.39 9.86 4.06
N ASP A 346 -0.08 10.18 5.31
CA ASP A 346 0.58 9.25 6.22
C ASP A 346 -0.35 8.11 6.69
N LYS A 347 0.20 7.17 7.45
CA LYS A 347 -0.58 6.06 8.04
C LYS A 347 -1.73 6.55 8.92
N GLY A 348 -1.62 7.72 9.53
CA GLY A 348 -2.65 8.31 10.38
C GLY A 348 -3.70 9.14 9.63
N GLY A 349 -3.66 9.16 8.29
CA GLY A 349 -4.59 9.93 7.46
C GLY A 349 -4.26 11.42 7.40
N ARG A 350 -3.11 11.87 7.91
CA ARG A 350 -2.71 13.28 7.90
C ARG A 350 -1.96 13.59 6.61
N LYS A 351 -2.23 14.77 6.05
CA LYS A 351 -1.46 15.30 4.93
C LYS A 351 -0.07 15.72 5.44
N ARG A 352 0.96 15.31 4.73
CA ARG A 352 2.37 15.58 5.01
C ARG A 352 3.06 15.92 3.70
N TRP A 353 4.00 16.84 3.77
CA TRP A 353 4.79 17.25 2.63
C TRP A 353 6.05 16.40 2.55
N PRO A 354 6.32 15.73 1.42
CA PRO A 354 7.51 14.91 1.26
C PRO A 354 8.76 15.79 1.15
N ARG A 355 9.88 15.27 1.61
CA ARG A 355 11.23 15.77 1.34
C ARG A 355 12.05 14.72 0.59
N ASP A 356 12.84 15.13 -0.38
CA ASP A 356 13.66 14.29 -1.24
C ASP A 356 15.08 14.16 -0.66
N ALA A 357 15.53 12.92 -0.47
CA ALA A 357 16.88 12.64 0.00
C ALA A 357 17.98 13.10 -0.98
N LYS A 358 17.68 13.23 -2.28
CA LYS A 358 18.62 13.76 -3.28
C LYS A 358 18.90 15.24 -3.08
N ILE A 359 17.87 16.03 -2.76
CA ILE A 359 18.02 17.47 -2.47
C ILE A 359 18.90 17.66 -1.22
N ALA A 360 18.68 16.85 -0.19
CA ALA A 360 19.54 16.86 1.00
C ALA A 360 20.97 16.40 0.70
N ALA A 361 21.17 15.38 -0.14
CA ALA A 361 22.50 14.93 -0.56
C ALA A 361 23.24 16.01 -1.36
N ALA A 362 22.54 16.74 -2.23
CA ALA A 362 23.07 17.88 -2.98
C ALA A 362 23.53 18.99 -2.03
N ALA A 363 22.66 19.40 -1.08
CA ALA A 363 22.99 20.41 -0.07
C ALA A 363 24.21 20.00 0.79
N LEU A 364 24.29 18.72 1.17
CA LEU A 364 25.43 18.19 1.91
C LEU A 364 26.74 18.30 1.10
N LYS A 365 26.74 17.90 -0.18
CA LYS A 365 27.92 17.99 -1.05
C LYS A 365 28.35 19.44 -1.27
N LEU A 366 27.41 20.34 -1.56
CA LEU A 366 27.68 21.77 -1.80
C LEU A 366 28.25 22.47 -0.56
N SER A 367 27.81 22.08 0.64
CA SER A 367 28.37 22.58 1.88
C SER A 367 29.83 22.15 2.14
N GLY A 368 30.35 21.19 1.36
CA GLY A 368 31.66 20.59 1.60
C GLY A 368 31.73 19.83 2.92
N TYR A 369 30.61 19.27 3.39
CA TYR A 369 30.47 18.59 4.68
C TYR A 369 30.83 19.51 5.86
N LYS A 370 30.49 20.79 5.77
CA LYS A 370 30.68 21.80 6.81
C LYS A 370 29.34 22.23 7.41
N CYS A 371 29.38 22.74 8.63
CA CYS A 371 28.21 23.32 9.29
C CYS A 371 27.95 24.73 8.72
N SER A 372 26.73 24.99 8.25
CA SER A 372 26.31 26.28 7.70
C SER A 372 26.27 27.41 8.74
N TYR A 373 26.16 27.07 10.03
CA TYR A 373 26.22 28.09 11.09
C TYR A 373 27.66 28.50 11.44
N ASP A 374 28.58 27.54 11.52
CA ASP A 374 30.01 27.80 11.73
C ASP A 374 30.83 26.69 11.08
N GLU A 375 31.58 27.03 10.02
CA GLU A 375 32.42 26.08 9.28
C GLU A 375 33.53 25.43 10.12
N ASN A 376 33.88 26.02 11.28
CA ASN A 376 34.90 25.48 12.18
C ASN A 376 34.37 24.41 13.13
N HIS A 377 33.04 24.21 13.21
CA HIS A 377 32.45 23.17 14.03
C HIS A 377 32.92 21.78 13.59
N LYS A 378 33.52 21.06 14.54
CA LYS A 378 33.99 19.69 14.33
C LYS A 378 32.92 18.69 14.72
N THR A 379 32.92 17.58 14.00
CA THR A 379 32.03 16.43 14.20
C THR A 379 32.86 15.16 13.95
N PHE A 380 32.30 13.99 14.23
CA PHE A 380 32.96 12.73 13.95
C PHE A 380 32.98 12.43 12.44
N ILE A 381 33.90 11.58 11.99
CA ILE A 381 33.97 11.14 10.60
C ILE A 381 33.00 9.98 10.39
N SER A 382 32.09 10.11 9.43
CA SER A 382 31.17 9.05 9.04
C SER A 382 31.93 7.88 8.40
N LYS A 383 31.67 6.65 8.87
CA LYS A 383 32.22 5.44 8.25
C LYS A 383 31.71 5.24 6.82
N VAL A 384 30.50 5.72 6.53
CA VAL A 384 29.84 5.53 5.23
C VAL A 384 30.44 6.47 4.19
N THR A 385 30.53 7.76 4.50
CA THR A 385 30.96 8.79 3.54
C THR A 385 32.46 9.08 3.60
N GLY A 386 33.14 8.72 4.68
CA GLY A 386 34.53 9.10 4.94
C GLY A 386 34.73 10.58 5.27
N MET A 387 33.64 11.34 5.39
CA MET A 387 33.62 12.79 5.59
C MET A 387 33.03 13.16 6.97
N PRO A 388 33.20 14.40 7.45
CA PRO A 388 32.54 14.87 8.67
C PRO A 388 31.01 14.66 8.62
N PHE A 389 30.43 14.08 9.67
CA PHE A 389 29.00 13.79 9.76
C PHE A 389 28.16 15.05 10.01
N MET A 390 27.23 15.34 9.11
CA MET A 390 26.29 16.46 9.20
C MET A 390 24.85 15.96 9.05
N GLU A 391 23.94 16.71 9.65
CA GLU A 391 22.49 16.52 9.57
C GLU A 391 21.90 17.64 8.70
N LEU A 392 20.86 17.31 7.93
CA LEU A 392 20.26 18.25 6.99
C LEU A 392 18.98 18.83 7.57
N HIS A 393 18.84 20.15 7.47
CA HIS A 393 17.80 20.91 8.15
C HIS A 393 17.18 21.95 7.22
N HIS A 394 15.87 21.88 6.99
CA HIS A 394 15.15 22.92 6.23
C HIS A 394 15.06 24.21 7.05
N LEU A 395 15.71 25.29 6.59
CA LEU A 395 15.71 26.59 7.26
C LEU A 395 14.29 27.14 7.36
N VAL A 396 13.57 27.22 6.25
CA VAL A 396 12.12 27.44 6.25
C VAL A 396 11.46 26.08 6.46
N PRO A 397 10.83 25.83 7.63
CA PRO A 397 10.36 24.49 7.97
C PRO A 397 9.30 23.96 7.01
N MET A 398 9.32 22.66 6.70
CA MET A 398 8.34 22.02 5.81
C MET A 398 6.90 22.12 6.33
N SER A 399 6.71 22.33 7.65
CA SER A 399 5.40 22.60 8.23
C SER A 399 4.72 23.87 7.71
N LEU A 400 5.48 24.80 7.11
CA LEU A 400 4.95 26.02 6.48
C LEU A 400 4.53 25.81 5.02
N GLN A 401 4.82 24.64 4.43
CA GLN A 401 4.53 24.35 3.01
C GLN A 401 3.05 24.52 2.66
N ASP A 402 2.13 24.33 3.62
CA ASP A 402 0.69 24.57 3.41
C ASP A 402 0.39 26.02 2.99
N ASN A 403 1.17 26.98 3.51
CA ASN A 403 0.98 28.42 3.30
C ASN A 403 1.84 28.98 2.15
N ILE A 404 2.81 28.21 1.67
CA ILE A 404 3.74 28.62 0.61
C ILE A 404 3.46 27.79 -0.63
N ILE A 405 3.11 28.46 -1.73
CA ILE A 405 2.74 27.80 -3.00
C ILE A 405 3.97 27.18 -3.68
N LYS A 406 5.13 27.80 -3.51
CA LYS A 406 6.40 27.32 -4.04
C LYS A 406 6.97 26.21 -3.18
N ASP A 407 7.70 25.30 -3.83
CA ASP A 407 8.33 24.16 -3.19
C ASP A 407 9.39 24.60 -2.18
N LEU A 408 9.28 24.14 -0.93
CA LEU A 408 10.25 24.39 0.13
C LEU A 408 11.39 23.38 0.13
N ASP A 409 11.24 22.23 -0.52
CA ASP A 409 12.29 21.20 -0.57
C ASP A 409 13.30 21.52 -1.68
N ARG A 410 14.07 22.58 -1.44
CA ARG A 410 15.07 23.14 -2.35
C ARG A 410 16.43 23.12 -1.69
N VAL A 411 17.48 22.96 -2.49
CA VAL A 411 18.86 22.91 -1.98
C VAL A 411 19.20 24.16 -1.17
N VAL A 412 18.77 25.34 -1.65
CA VAL A 412 18.97 26.63 -0.99
C VAL A 412 18.24 26.74 0.36
N ASN A 413 17.18 25.95 0.58
CA ASN A 413 16.46 25.91 1.86
C ASN A 413 17.02 24.86 2.83
N VAL A 414 17.78 23.87 2.34
CA VAL A 414 18.38 22.82 3.17
C VAL A 414 19.76 23.23 3.68
N LYS A 415 19.96 23.24 4.99
CA LYS A 415 21.21 23.60 5.67
C LYS A 415 21.90 22.38 6.25
N SER A 416 23.20 22.28 6.00
CA SER A 416 24.06 21.26 6.59
C SER A 416 24.47 21.73 7.98
N LEU A 417 24.04 21.04 9.03
CA LEU A 417 24.33 21.40 10.41
C LEU A 417 25.04 20.25 11.12
N CYS A 418 26.01 20.56 11.99
CA CYS A 418 26.53 19.52 12.89
C CYS A 418 25.43 19.11 13.90
N CYS A 419 25.53 17.92 14.49
CA CYS A 419 24.54 17.41 15.44
C CYS A 419 24.21 18.41 16.56
N GLN A 420 25.21 19.15 17.06
CA GLN A 420 24.99 20.16 18.10
C GLN A 420 24.15 21.33 17.60
N CYS A 421 24.45 21.88 16.42
CA CYS A 421 23.70 22.98 15.83
C CYS A 421 22.28 22.57 15.45
N HIS A 422 22.08 21.39 14.87
CA HIS A 422 20.74 20.92 14.51
C HIS A 422 19.87 20.70 15.75
N ARG A 423 20.44 20.18 16.85
CA ARG A 423 19.67 20.11 18.11
C ARG A 423 19.44 21.49 18.71
N ALA A 424 20.44 22.39 18.68
CA ALA A 424 20.34 23.73 19.23
C ALA A 424 19.29 24.60 18.52
N ILE A 425 19.15 24.51 17.19
CA ILE A 425 18.16 25.31 16.46
C ILE A 425 16.71 24.91 16.80
N HIS A 426 16.46 23.67 17.21
CA HIS A 426 15.13 23.20 17.62
C HIS A 426 14.87 23.30 19.12
N HIS A 427 15.89 23.03 19.95
CA HIS A 427 15.72 22.83 21.39
C HIS A 427 16.51 23.82 22.26
N GLY A 428 17.33 24.66 21.64
CA GLY A 428 18.08 25.71 22.34
C GLY A 428 17.18 26.82 22.87
N GLU A 429 17.76 27.66 23.72
CA GLU A 429 17.11 28.87 24.21
C GLU A 429 16.80 29.84 23.05
N ASP A 430 15.76 30.66 23.22
CA ASP A 430 15.29 31.58 22.19
C ASP A 430 16.38 32.53 21.66
N GLU A 431 17.29 32.99 22.54
CA GLU A 431 18.43 33.83 22.15
C GLU A 431 19.40 33.08 21.19
N MET A 432 19.77 31.84 21.54
CA MET A 432 20.62 31.00 20.70
C MET A 432 19.96 30.68 19.36
N LYS A 433 18.68 30.28 19.37
CA LYS A 433 17.93 30.03 18.14
C LYS A 433 17.85 31.30 17.29
N SER A 434 17.61 32.47 17.89
CA SER A 434 17.52 33.75 17.19
C SER A 434 18.82 34.08 16.48
N MET A 435 19.97 33.96 17.15
CA MET A 435 21.29 34.19 16.53
C MET A 435 21.54 33.26 15.34
N MET A 436 21.20 31.98 15.48
CA MET A 436 21.34 31.00 14.41
C MET A 436 20.45 31.32 13.20
N ILE A 437 19.16 31.57 13.45
CA ILE A 437 18.19 31.85 12.40
C ILE A 437 18.52 33.15 11.67
N GLU A 438 18.90 34.21 12.39
CA GLU A 438 19.31 35.48 11.79
C GLU A 438 20.49 35.31 10.83
N LYS A 439 21.52 34.57 11.27
CA LYS A 439 22.69 34.29 10.43
C LYS A 439 22.29 33.48 9.20
N LEU A 440 21.64 32.33 9.38
CA LEU A 440 21.27 31.43 8.28
C LEU A 440 20.30 32.08 7.30
N TYR A 441 19.37 32.90 7.80
CA TYR A 441 18.44 33.67 6.96
C TYR A 441 19.19 34.72 6.14
N LYS A 442 20.04 35.52 6.77
CA LYS A 442 20.82 36.55 6.06
C LYS A 442 21.72 35.95 4.98
N ASP A 443 22.33 34.80 5.26
CA ASP A 443 23.23 34.10 4.35
C ASP A 443 22.48 33.42 3.18
N SER A 444 21.15 33.37 3.19
CA SER A 444 20.37 32.63 2.17
C SER A 444 19.13 33.36 1.66
N ARG A 445 18.85 34.58 2.12
CA ARG A 445 17.65 35.35 1.77
C ARG A 445 17.50 35.52 0.26
N ASP A 446 18.55 36.02 -0.39
CA ASP A 446 18.48 36.37 -1.81
C ASP A 446 18.24 35.11 -2.67
N GLU A 447 18.93 34.00 -2.36
CA GLU A 447 18.73 32.70 -3.02
C GLU A 447 17.33 32.10 -2.76
N LEU A 448 16.78 32.26 -1.55
CA LEU A 448 15.41 31.84 -1.22
C LEU A 448 14.37 32.63 -2.04
N GLU A 449 14.55 33.94 -2.18
CA GLU A 449 13.68 34.80 -3.00
C GLU A 449 13.76 34.42 -4.48
N GLU A 450 14.95 34.11 -5.00
CA GLU A 450 15.14 33.66 -6.39
C GLU A 450 14.37 32.39 -6.73
N VAL A 451 14.24 31.46 -5.77
CA VAL A 451 13.41 30.24 -5.91
C VAL A 451 11.95 30.44 -5.49
N GLY A 452 11.55 31.68 -5.18
CA GLY A 452 10.18 32.05 -4.84
C GLY A 452 9.72 31.66 -3.43
N ILE A 453 10.65 31.42 -2.51
CA ILE A 453 10.38 31.19 -1.09
C ILE A 453 10.45 32.54 -0.37
N GLU A 454 9.31 33.23 -0.31
CA GLU A 454 9.20 34.52 0.38
C GLU A 454 8.79 34.31 1.84
N ILE A 455 9.67 34.69 2.77
CA ILE A 455 9.38 34.67 4.21
C ILE A 455 10.14 35.80 4.92
N THR A 456 9.48 36.46 5.88
CA THR A 456 10.14 37.47 6.71
C THR A 456 10.94 36.81 7.83
N LEU A 457 12.01 37.46 8.30
CA LEU A 457 12.75 37.00 9.48
C LEU A 457 11.84 36.83 10.72
N SER A 458 10.82 37.68 10.88
CA SER A 458 9.87 37.59 11.99
C SER A 458 9.04 36.32 11.90
N ASP A 459 8.46 36.04 10.73
CA ASP A 459 7.66 34.82 10.50
C ASP A 459 8.52 33.56 10.66
N LEU A 460 9.77 33.62 10.21
CA LEU A 460 10.72 32.54 10.39
C LEU A 460 11.00 32.29 11.87
N LYS A 461 11.36 33.31 12.66
CA LYS A 461 11.57 33.17 14.11
C LYS A 461 10.34 32.60 14.82
N LYS A 462 9.15 33.05 14.45
CA LYS A 462 7.87 32.54 14.96
C LYS A 462 7.68 31.05 14.64
N ALA A 463 8.07 30.59 13.46
CA ALA A 463 8.02 29.17 13.08
C ALA A 463 8.92 28.29 13.96
N TYR A 464 10.01 28.84 14.52
CA TYR A 464 10.87 28.17 15.51
C TYR A 464 10.44 28.39 16.97
N GLY A 465 9.25 28.96 17.18
CA GLY A 465 8.68 29.19 18.50
C GLY A 465 9.44 30.22 19.34
N ILE A 466 10.19 31.12 18.71
CA ILE A 466 10.86 32.24 19.39
C ILE A 466 9.80 33.31 19.68
N LYS A 467 9.72 33.75 20.93
CA LYS A 467 8.80 34.82 21.33
C LYS A 467 9.36 36.19 20.91
N GLU A 468 8.48 37.07 20.44
CA GLU A 468 8.79 38.48 20.13
C GLU A 468 9.25 39.27 21.34
#